data_AF-A0A962FGK5-F1
#
_entry.id   AF-A0A962FGK5-F1
#
_cell.length_a   1.000
_cell.length_b   1.000
_cell.length_c   1.000
_cell.angle_alpha   90.00
_cell.angle_beta   90.00
_cell.angle_gamma   90.00
#
_symmetry.space_group_name_H-M   'P 1'
#
loop_
_entity.id
_entity.type
_entity.pdbx_description
1 polymer ?
#
loop_
_entity_poly.entity_id
_entity_poly.type
_entity_poly.pdbx_seq_one_letter_code
_entity_poly.pdbx_strand_id
1 'polypeptide(L)'
;GQMQGRLILDTQAKIDRAGKMGVKDPKKKYDMKELASGDVIVCATGVTDGALLKGVKFHPKLITTETIIYRSVTGTVRRIFAEHRQFEKFKLD
;
A
#
# COMPACT_ATOMS: atom_id res chain seq x y z
N GLY A 1 -8.31 -5.62 -11.66
CA GLY A 1 -8.47 -4.24 -12.16
C GLY A 1 -7.42 -3.96 -13.22
N GLN A 2 -7.44 -2.77 -13.83
CA GLN A 2 -6.40 -2.31 -14.76
C GLN A 2 -5.81 -1.00 -14.23
N MET A 3 -4.50 -0.83 -14.38
CA MET A 3 -3.77 0.37 -13.96
C MET A 3 -2.59 0.58 -14.90
N GLN A 4 -2.35 1.83 -15.24
CA GLN A 4 -1.15 2.27 -15.93
C GLN A 4 -0.54 3.45 -15.19
N GLY A 5 0.78 3.46 -15.04
CA GLY A 5 1.54 4.51 -14.38
C GLY A 5 2.54 5.18 -15.30
N ARG A 6 2.91 6.42 -15.00
CA ARG A 6 4.06 7.11 -15.61
C ARG A 6 4.75 7.95 -14.55
N LEU A 7 6.08 7.91 -14.54
CA LEU A 7 6.86 8.80 -13.70
C LEU A 7 6.77 10.24 -14.20
N ILE A 8 6.66 11.20 -13.29
CA ILE A 8 6.75 12.64 -13.60
C ILE A 8 8.21 13.07 -13.35
N LEU A 9 9.00 13.05 -14.40
CA LEU A 9 10.42 13.43 -14.41
C LEU A 9 10.57 14.79 -15.11
N ASP A 10 9.99 15.81 -14.49
CA ASP A 10 9.86 17.19 -14.99
C ASP A 10 11.11 18.07 -14.79
N THR A 11 12.18 17.51 -14.22
CA THR A 11 13.47 18.19 -14.06
C THR A 11 14.63 17.31 -14.51
N GLN A 12 15.71 17.95 -14.98
CA GLN A 12 16.92 17.22 -15.39
C GLN A 12 17.49 16.35 -14.26
N ALA A 13 17.50 16.87 -13.03
CA ALA A 13 17.96 16.12 -11.86
C ALA A 13 17.14 14.84 -11.61
N LYS A 14 15.81 14.88 -11.82
CA LYS A 14 14.95 13.69 -11.72
C LYS A 14 15.23 12.69 -12.84
N ILE A 15 15.43 13.17 -14.07
CA ILE A 15 15.78 12.34 -15.23
C ILE A 15 17.12 11.62 -14.98
N ASP A 16 18.15 12.36 -14.56
CA ASP A 16 19.49 11.81 -14.32
C ASP A 16 19.46 10.77 -13.19
N ARG A 17 18.73 11.05 -12.11
CA ARG A 17 18.57 10.09 -11.00
C ARG A 17 17.83 8.84 -11.44
N ALA A 18 16.75 8.97 -12.22
CA ALA A 18 16.00 7.83 -12.74
C ALA A 18 16.87 6.96 -13.66
N GLY A 19 17.67 7.59 -14.54
CA GLY A 19 18.63 6.89 -15.39
C GLY A 19 19.64 6.06 -14.60
N LYS A 20 20.21 6.64 -13.53
CA LYS A 20 21.10 5.92 -12.60
C LYS A 20 20.42 4.74 -11.88
N MET A 21 19.11 4.79 -11.70
CA MET A 21 18.31 3.70 -11.11
C MET A 21 17.84 2.66 -12.13
N GLY A 22 18.25 2.78 -13.41
CA GLY A 22 17.92 1.82 -14.46
C GLY A 22 16.68 2.14 -15.29
N VAL A 23 16.08 3.33 -15.11
CA VAL A 23 14.98 3.79 -15.96
C VAL A 23 15.55 4.26 -17.31
N LYS A 24 15.39 3.43 -18.35
CA LYS A 24 15.94 3.70 -19.69
C LYS A 24 15.15 4.75 -20.48
N ASP A 25 13.83 4.72 -20.37
CA ASP A 25 12.93 5.65 -21.06
C ASP A 25 12.19 6.51 -20.02
N PRO A 26 12.54 7.81 -19.91
CA PRO A 26 11.88 8.75 -19.00
C PRO A 26 10.39 8.97 -19.25
N LYS A 27 9.88 8.65 -20.45
CA LYS A 27 8.48 8.85 -20.84
C LYS A 27 7.66 7.56 -20.82
N LYS A 28 8.27 6.43 -20.46
CA LYS A 28 7.62 5.12 -20.46
C LYS A 28 6.34 5.12 -19.62
N LYS A 29 5.26 4.61 -20.22
CA LYS A 29 4.08 4.17 -19.48
C LYS A 29 4.30 2.72 -19.04
N TYR A 30 4.04 2.45 -17.77
CA TYR A 30 4.20 1.13 -17.16
C TYR A 30 2.83 0.51 -16.98
N ASP A 31 2.64 -0.68 -17.52
CA ASP A 31 1.45 -1.47 -17.23
C ASP A 31 1.52 -2.07 -15.83
N MET A 32 0.37 -2.43 -15.24
CA MET A 32 0.28 -2.96 -13.88
C MET A 32 1.28 -4.10 -13.61
N LYS A 33 1.46 -5.02 -14.57
CA LYS A 33 2.37 -6.17 -14.42
C LYS A 33 3.86 -5.77 -14.47
N GLU A 34 4.18 -4.61 -15.02
CA GLU A 34 5.55 -4.07 -14.97
C GLU A 34 5.81 -3.33 -13.65
N LEU A 35 4.76 -2.78 -13.02
CA LEU A 35 4.85 -2.13 -11.71
C LEU A 35 4.96 -3.15 -10.57
N ALA A 36 4.25 -4.28 -10.66
CA ALA A 36 4.36 -5.39 -9.71
C ALA A 36 4.10 -6.73 -10.41
N SER A 37 5.03 -7.67 -10.32
CA SER A 37 4.96 -9.00 -10.94
C SER A 37 5.41 -10.12 -9.99
N GLY A 38 5.15 -11.37 -10.37
CA GLY A 38 5.45 -12.56 -9.57
C GLY A 38 4.37 -12.86 -8.53
N ASP A 39 4.75 -13.45 -7.40
CA ASP A 39 3.87 -13.66 -6.25
C ASP A 39 3.79 -12.39 -5.40
N VAL A 40 2.79 -11.57 -5.71
CA VAL A 40 2.53 -10.30 -5.05
C VAL A 40 1.51 -10.49 -3.91
N ILE A 41 1.85 -9.97 -2.74
CA ILE A 41 0.94 -9.81 -1.59
C ILE A 41 0.79 -8.33 -1.29
N VAL A 42 -0.45 -7.86 -1.15
CA VAL A 42 -0.78 -6.49 -0.75
C VAL A 42 -1.52 -6.54 0.57
N CYS A 43 -1.03 -5.79 1.56
CA CYS A 43 -1.68 -5.60 2.85
C CYS A 43 -1.87 -4.11 3.10
N ALA A 44 -3.04 -3.70 3.56
CA ALA A 44 -3.32 -2.31 3.93
C ALA A 44 -4.22 -2.26 5.15
N THR A 45 -3.89 -1.38 6.09
CA THR A 45 -4.67 -1.11 7.32
C THR A 45 -5.13 0.33 7.31
N GLY A 46 -6.39 0.59 7.63
CA GLY A 46 -6.92 1.95 7.68
C GLY A 46 -6.39 2.71 8.91
N VAL A 47 -5.81 3.90 8.69
CA VAL A 47 -5.43 4.83 9.77
C VAL A 47 -6.62 5.74 10.11
N THR A 48 -7.17 6.40 9.10
CA THR A 48 -8.43 7.14 9.15
C THR A 48 -9.50 6.45 8.31
N ASP A 49 -10.78 6.79 8.52
CA ASP A 49 -11.86 6.22 7.72
C ASP A 49 -11.71 6.63 6.26
N GLY A 50 -11.58 5.63 5.38
CA GLY A 50 -11.51 5.80 3.94
C GLY A 50 -12.59 5.02 3.22
N ALA A 51 -12.59 5.12 1.89
CA ALA A 51 -13.53 4.40 1.05
C ALA A 51 -13.36 2.87 1.12
N LEU A 52 -12.15 2.38 1.41
CA LEU A 52 -11.83 0.94 1.40
C LEU A 52 -11.80 0.32 2.81
N LEU A 53 -11.29 1.04 3.81
CA LEU A 53 -11.04 0.54 5.16
C LEU A 53 -11.47 1.57 6.20
N LYS A 54 -11.99 1.10 7.33
CA LYS A 54 -12.16 1.91 8.53
C LYS A 54 -10.81 2.22 9.17
N GLY A 55 -10.72 3.44 9.70
CA GLY A 55 -9.57 3.90 10.46
C GLY A 55 -9.46 3.22 11.81
N VAL A 56 -8.33 3.43 12.47
CA VAL A 56 -8.11 2.97 13.83
C VAL A 56 -9.14 3.61 14.76
N LYS A 57 -9.83 2.82 15.58
CA LYS A 57 -10.74 3.34 16.61
C LYS A 57 -10.21 2.99 17.99
N PHE A 58 -10.07 4.01 18.82
CA PHE A 58 -9.71 3.87 20.22
C PHE A 58 -10.99 3.81 21.05
N HIS A 59 -11.19 2.70 21.76
CA HIS A 59 -12.27 2.53 22.73
C HIS A 59 -11.68 2.39 24.13
N PRO A 60 -12.49 2.52 25.20
CA PRO A 60 -11.97 2.44 26.57
C PRO A 60 -11.25 1.13 26.93
N LYS A 61 -11.57 0.01 26.25
CA LYS A 61 -11.05 -1.34 26.58
C LYS A 61 -10.32 -2.03 25.43
N LEU A 62 -10.34 -1.46 24.23
CA LEU A 62 -9.66 -2.02 23.07
C LEU A 62 -9.41 -0.95 22.00
N ILE A 63 -8.47 -1.25 21.11
CA ILE A 63 -8.28 -0.52 19.85
C ILE A 63 -8.71 -1.46 18.72
N THR A 64 -9.54 -0.98 17.79
CA THR A 64 -9.87 -1.75 16.57
C THR A 64 -9.11 -1.26 15.36
N THR A 65 -8.80 -2.21 14.47
CA THR A 65 -8.26 -1.92 13.13
C THR A 65 -8.95 -2.77 12.08
N GLU A 66 -9.08 -2.24 10.86
CA GLU A 66 -9.51 -2.99 9.69
C GLU A 66 -8.35 -3.09 8.70
N THR A 67 -8.03 -4.31 8.30
CA THR A 67 -6.96 -4.61 7.35
C THR A 67 -7.50 -5.45 6.19
N ILE A 68 -7.09 -5.15 4.95
CA ILE A 68 -7.29 -6.03 3.80
C ILE A 68 -5.97 -6.64 3.37
N ILE A 69 -6.01 -7.93 3.05
CA ILE A 69 -4.88 -8.68 2.49
C ILE A 69 -5.33 -9.29 1.16
N TYR A 70 -4.53 -9.10 0.12
CA TYR A 70 -4.69 -9.74 -1.18
C TYR A 70 -3.43 -10.54 -1.54
N ARG A 71 -3.60 -11.76 -2.05
CA ARG A 71 -2.52 -12.54 -2.65
C ARG A 71 -2.83 -12.85 -4.11
N SER A 72 -1.95 -12.39 -5.00
CA SER A 72 -2.12 -12.48 -6.46
C SER A 72 -2.22 -13.91 -6.97
N VAL A 73 -1.35 -14.81 -6.50
CA VAL A 73 -1.28 -16.20 -7.00
C VAL A 73 -2.54 -16.99 -6.69
N THR A 74 -3.14 -16.78 -5.52
CA THR A 74 -4.34 -17.53 -5.09
C THR A 74 -5.63 -16.76 -5.33
N GLY A 75 -5.55 -15.48 -5.72
CA GLY A 75 -6.71 -14.57 -5.79
C GLY A 75 -7.40 -14.34 -4.45
N THR A 76 -6.81 -14.80 -3.33
CA THR A 76 -7.45 -14.75 -2.01
C THR A 76 -7.48 -13.32 -1.49
N VAL A 77 -8.66 -12.89 -1.06
CA VAL A 77 -8.87 -11.65 -0.32
C VAL A 77 -9.23 -12.01 1.12
N ARG A 78 -8.56 -11.41 2.09
CA ARG A 78 -8.95 -11.48 3.51
C ARG A 78 -9.20 -10.07 4.02
N ARG A 79 -10.34 -9.87 4.67
CA ARG A 79 -10.59 -8.69 5.51
C ARG A 79 -10.47 -9.13 6.96
N ILE A 80 -9.62 -8.45 7.71
CA ILE A 80 -9.30 -8.75 9.09
C ILE A 80 -9.76 -7.58 9.94
N PHE A 81 -10.68 -7.86 10.85
CA PHE A 81 -11.07 -6.97 11.92
C PHE A 81 -10.35 -7.43 13.18
N ALA A 82 -9.49 -6.59 13.72
CA ALA A 82 -8.68 -6.95 14.88
C ALA A 82 -9.06 -6.11 16.09
N GLU A 83 -9.15 -6.75 17.26
CA GLU A 83 -9.20 -6.09 18.55
C GLU A 83 -7.83 -6.17 19.23
N HIS A 84 -7.32 -5.04 19.66
CA HIS A 84 -6.08 -4.95 20.43
C HIS A 84 -6.41 -4.50 21.84
N ARG A 85 -6.31 -5.43 22.80
CA ARG A 85 -6.68 -5.20 24.21
C ARG A 85 -5.50 -4.84 25.13
N GLN A 86 -4.28 -5.11 24.69
CA GLN A 86 -3.06 -4.71 25.40
C GLN A 86 -2.64 -3.33 24.88
N PHE A 87 -2.83 -2.29 25.68
CA PHE A 87 -2.59 -0.89 25.27
C PHE A 87 -1.12 -0.51 25.40
N GLU A 88 -0.41 -1.10 26.35
CA GLU A 88 0.98 -0.75 26.69
C GLU A 88 1.92 -0.95 25.50
N LYS A 89 1.58 -1.85 24.59
CA LYS A 89 2.37 -2.12 23.38
C LYS A 89 2.40 -0.93 22.39
N PHE A 90 1.44 -0.01 22.49
CA PHE A 90 1.28 1.09 21.53
C PHE A 90 1.99 2.38 21.93
N LYS A 91 2.59 2.46 23.13
CA LYS A 91 3.31 3.65 23.64
C LYS A 91 2.57 4.95 23.30
N LEU A 92 1.29 5.01 23.67
CA LEU A 92 0.47 6.20 23.44
C LEU A 92 0.92 7.28 24.43
N ASP A 93 1.18 8.48 23.91
CA ASP A 93 1.54 9.67 24.69
C ASP A 93 0.39 10.15 25.59
#